data_AF-A0A974WY02-F1
#
_entry.id   AF-A0A974WY02-F1
#
_cell.length_a   1.000
_cell.length_b   1.000
_cell.length_c   1.000
_cell.angle_alpha   90.00
_cell.angle_beta   90.00
_cell.angle_gamma   90.00
#
_symmetry.space_group_name_H-M   'P 1'
#
loop_
_entity.id
_entity.type
_entity.pdbx_description
1 polymer ?
#
loop_
_entity_poly.entity_id
_entity_poly.type
_entity_poly.pdbx_seq_one_letter_code
_entity_poly.pdbx_strand_id
1 'polypeptide(L)'
;MVAMAGLIYLPQKWITIIAGVMIFGHNVLDGISPEMFGPFRLLWNILHVFGIQTYGKYSFNVYFPIIPSVGIMAAGYLLGRVTQCEPKVRRKFFFTIGFLLLIAGVIVRAINIYGDPHPWSFQKNPMFTFLSFLNVTKYPPSLVLLLFFLGISMILIWLFDRPWGDWINPVKIFGEVPFFFYLLHLPLYHIGGILLALLCFGRANWMIGYYAPKVSPEGLSYIPSLLPTYIGWICGLFILYPICKKFAKIKVTNQSWWISYL
;
A
#
# COMPACT_ATOMS: atom_id res chain seq x y z
N MET A 1 -13.14 9.09 -1.45
CA MET A 1 -14.41 9.32 -0.71
C MET A 1 -15.40 10.15 -1.53
N VAL A 2 -15.06 11.36 -1.98
CA VAL A 2 -15.96 12.20 -2.80
C VAL A 2 -16.45 11.47 -4.07
N ALA A 3 -15.54 10.89 -4.85
CA ALA A 3 -15.93 10.11 -6.04
C ALA A 3 -16.84 8.92 -5.70
N MET A 4 -16.57 8.22 -4.60
CA MET A 4 -17.38 7.09 -4.15
C MET A 4 -18.79 7.52 -3.74
N ALA A 5 -18.95 8.71 -3.14
CA ALA A 5 -20.26 9.23 -2.74
C ALA A 5 -21.24 9.35 -3.93
N GLY A 6 -20.73 9.63 -5.14
CA GLY A 6 -21.54 9.57 -6.37
C GLY A 6 -21.68 8.14 -6.92
N LEU A 7 -20.56 7.39 -6.99
CA LEU A 7 -20.53 6.07 -7.62
C LEU A 7 -21.44 5.03 -6.95
N ILE A 8 -21.65 5.10 -5.64
CA ILE A 8 -22.49 4.12 -4.91
C ILE A 8 -23.96 4.12 -5.35
N TYR A 9 -24.45 5.19 -5.97
CA TYR A 9 -25.82 5.28 -6.46
C TYR A 9 -26.00 4.65 -7.86
N LEU A 10 -24.91 4.30 -8.55
CA LEU A 10 -24.99 3.68 -9.87
C LEU A 10 -25.37 2.19 -9.77
N PRO A 11 -26.03 1.64 -10.79
CA PRO A 11 -26.24 0.20 -10.88
C PRO A 11 -24.90 -0.56 -10.87
N GLN A 12 -24.90 -1.75 -10.26
CA GLN A 12 -23.69 -2.55 -10.05
C GLN A 12 -22.87 -2.77 -11.33
N LYS A 13 -23.55 -2.99 -12.46
CA LYS A 13 -22.92 -3.17 -13.77
C LYS A 13 -22.00 -2.00 -14.13
N TRP A 14 -22.44 -0.77 -13.89
CA TRP A 14 -21.68 0.44 -14.20
C TRP A 14 -20.48 0.60 -13.28
N ILE A 15 -20.64 0.35 -11.98
CA ILE A 15 -19.52 0.39 -11.03
C ILE A 15 -18.44 -0.62 -11.44
N THR A 16 -18.84 -1.83 -11.87
CA THR A 16 -17.89 -2.86 -12.34
C THR A 16 -17.16 -2.41 -13.60
N ILE A 17 -17.86 -1.83 -14.58
CA ILE A 17 -17.26 -1.32 -15.82
C ILE A 17 -16.26 -0.20 -15.50
N ILE A 18 -16.67 0.78 -14.69
CA ILE A 18 -15.83 1.91 -14.29
C ILE A 18 -14.58 1.42 -13.57
N ALA A 19 -14.73 0.52 -12.59
CA ALA A 19 -13.60 -0.07 -11.87
C ALA A 19 -12.66 -0.82 -12.81
N GLY A 20 -13.20 -1.64 -13.72
CA GLY A 20 -12.42 -2.37 -14.72
C GLY A 20 -11.63 -1.45 -15.64
N VAL A 21 -12.28 -0.45 -16.24
CA VAL A 21 -11.63 0.53 -17.12
C VAL A 21 -10.53 1.29 -16.38
N MET A 22 -10.79 1.72 -15.15
CA MET A 22 -9.80 2.49 -14.36
C MET A 22 -8.64 1.63 -13.86
N ILE A 23 -8.81 0.33 -13.66
CA ILE A 23 -7.72 -0.57 -13.23
C ILE A 23 -6.93 -1.10 -14.43
N PHE A 24 -7.59 -1.47 -15.52
CA PHE A 24 -6.93 -2.09 -16.68
C PHE A 24 -6.47 -1.08 -17.71
N GLY A 25 -7.06 0.12 -17.74
CA GLY A 25 -6.79 1.15 -18.75
C GLY A 25 -5.98 2.35 -18.27
N HIS A 26 -5.72 2.52 -16.97
CA HIS A 26 -5.04 3.72 -16.49
C HIS A 26 -3.61 3.85 -17.01
N ASN A 27 -2.87 2.75 -17.20
CA ASN A 27 -1.51 2.81 -17.75
C ASN A 27 -1.46 3.27 -19.22
N VAL A 28 -2.59 3.22 -19.96
CA VAL A 28 -2.65 3.81 -21.32
C VAL A 28 -2.44 5.34 -21.25
N LEU A 29 -2.83 5.95 -20.13
CA LEU A 29 -2.73 7.39 -19.91
C LEU A 29 -1.31 7.84 -19.54
N ASP A 30 -0.39 6.90 -19.26
CA ASP A 30 0.99 7.21 -18.83
C ASP A 30 1.78 7.97 -19.89
N GLY A 31 1.47 7.78 -21.18
CA GLY A 31 2.11 8.49 -22.29
C GLY A 31 1.60 9.93 -22.50
N ILE A 32 0.57 10.36 -21.76
CA ILE A 32 -0.07 11.67 -21.95
C ILE A 32 0.63 12.71 -21.08
N SER A 33 1.44 13.55 -21.73
CA SER A 33 2.14 14.64 -21.08
C SER A 33 1.16 15.69 -20.51
N PRO A 34 1.39 16.20 -19.28
CA PRO A 34 0.53 17.20 -18.67
C PRO A 34 0.46 18.53 -19.44
N GLU A 35 1.49 18.83 -20.22
CA GLU A 35 1.62 20.04 -21.02
C GLU A 35 0.54 20.13 -22.11
N MET A 36 0.01 18.99 -22.56
CA MET A 36 -1.07 18.94 -23.55
C MET A 36 -2.40 19.53 -23.04
N PHE A 37 -2.56 19.66 -21.72
CA PHE A 37 -3.80 20.17 -21.10
C PHE A 37 -3.78 21.67 -20.79
N GLY A 38 -2.68 22.38 -21.07
CA GLY A 38 -2.55 23.82 -20.86
C GLY A 38 -3.02 24.27 -19.47
N PRO A 39 -4.12 25.05 -19.34
CA PRO A 39 -4.62 25.52 -18.05
C PRO A 39 -5.13 24.39 -17.13
N PHE A 40 -5.49 23.23 -17.68
CA PHE A 40 -5.94 22.06 -16.90
C PHE A 40 -4.80 21.13 -16.47
N ARG A 41 -3.54 21.52 -16.67
CA ARG A 41 -2.35 20.76 -16.27
C ARG A 41 -2.39 20.33 -14.80
N LEU A 42 -2.82 21.22 -13.91
CA LEU A 42 -2.92 20.92 -12.47
C LEU A 42 -3.91 19.79 -12.19
N LEU A 43 -5.05 19.78 -12.89
CA LEU A 43 -6.06 18.74 -12.75
C LEU A 43 -5.52 17.39 -13.22
N TRP A 44 -4.84 17.35 -14.38
CA TRP A 44 -4.20 16.12 -14.87
C TRP A 44 -3.13 15.61 -13.91
N ASN A 45 -2.33 16.52 -13.36
CA ASN A 45 -1.29 16.16 -12.40
C ASN A 45 -1.86 15.50 -11.15
N ILE A 46 -2.95 16.04 -10.59
CA ILE A 46 -3.63 15.45 -9.43
C ILE A 46 -4.27 14.09 -9.77
N LEU A 47 -4.80 13.96 -10.97
CA LEU A 47 -5.52 12.76 -11.39
C LEU A 47 -4.58 11.59 -11.73
N HIS A 48 -3.43 11.86 -12.35
CA HIS A 48 -2.61 10.83 -13.00
C HIS A 48 -1.10 10.88 -12.67
N VAL A 49 -0.53 12.06 -12.41
CA VAL A 49 0.94 12.23 -12.37
C VAL A 49 1.49 12.17 -10.94
N PHE A 50 2.55 11.39 -10.75
CA PHE A 50 3.32 11.38 -9.51
C PHE A 50 4.43 12.45 -9.53
N GLY A 51 4.60 13.19 -8.44
CA GLY A 51 5.78 14.05 -8.25
C GLY A 51 5.49 15.40 -7.62
N ILE A 52 6.56 16.19 -7.47
CA ILE A 52 6.48 17.59 -7.03
C ILE A 52 5.92 18.42 -8.18
N GLN A 53 4.81 19.09 -7.94
CA GLN A 53 4.17 19.99 -8.88
C GLN A 53 4.32 21.42 -8.37
N THR A 54 4.89 22.28 -9.20
CA THR A 54 5.10 23.69 -8.88
C THR A 54 4.07 24.55 -9.58
N TYR A 55 3.43 25.44 -8.82
CA TYR A 55 2.48 26.42 -9.33
C TYR A 55 2.79 27.79 -8.71
N GLY A 56 3.43 28.66 -9.51
CA GLY A 56 3.95 29.93 -9.01
C GLY A 56 4.93 29.73 -7.87
N LYS A 57 4.60 30.22 -6.68
CA LYS A 57 5.41 30.10 -5.45
C LYS A 57 5.11 28.85 -4.62
N TYR A 58 4.10 28.08 -5.00
CA TYR A 58 3.65 26.92 -4.23
C TYR A 58 4.15 25.62 -4.87
N SER A 59 4.60 24.70 -4.04
CA SER A 59 5.01 23.35 -4.44
C SER A 59 4.18 22.34 -3.68
N PHE A 60 3.57 21.39 -4.40
CA PHE A 60 2.75 20.34 -3.83
C PHE A 60 3.25 18.98 -4.31
N ASN A 61 3.23 17.98 -3.43
CA ASN A 61 3.65 16.63 -3.78
C ASN A 61 2.42 15.76 -4.03
N VAL A 62 2.24 15.33 -5.26
CA VAL A 62 1.20 14.37 -5.62
C VAL A 62 1.77 12.97 -5.49
N TYR A 63 1.41 12.28 -4.41
CA TYR A 63 1.88 10.90 -4.14
C TYR A 63 0.90 9.81 -4.60
N PHE A 64 -0.40 10.13 -4.65
CA PHE A 64 -1.46 9.15 -4.91
C PHE A 64 -2.42 9.64 -6.00
N PRO A 65 -2.17 9.27 -7.27
CA PRO A 65 -3.07 9.61 -8.35
C PRO A 65 -4.47 9.02 -8.16
N ILE A 66 -5.48 9.84 -8.45
CA ILE A 66 -6.88 9.56 -8.11
C ILE A 66 -7.46 8.45 -8.98
N ILE A 67 -7.09 8.38 -10.27
CA ILE A 67 -7.69 7.44 -11.23
C ILE A 67 -7.55 5.98 -10.77
N PRO A 68 -6.34 5.41 -10.59
CA PRO A 68 -6.24 4.02 -10.15
C PRO A 68 -6.85 3.81 -8.74
N SER A 69 -6.71 4.80 -7.86
CA SER A 69 -7.24 4.74 -6.49
C SER A 69 -8.76 4.60 -6.45
N VAL A 70 -9.49 5.33 -7.28
CA VAL A 70 -10.95 5.25 -7.36
C VAL A 70 -11.40 3.92 -7.96
N GLY A 71 -10.71 3.41 -8.97
CA GLY A 71 -10.99 2.09 -9.54
C GLY A 71 -10.89 0.98 -8.49
N ILE A 72 -9.83 1.00 -7.67
CA ILE A 72 -9.62 0.02 -6.59
C ILE A 72 -10.68 0.15 -5.50
N MET A 73 -11.04 1.37 -5.09
CA MET A 73 -12.12 1.59 -4.10
C MET A 73 -13.46 1.07 -4.62
N ALA A 74 -13.78 1.31 -5.89
CA ALA A 74 -15.01 0.83 -6.52
C ALA A 74 -15.03 -0.71 -6.60
N ALA A 75 -13.91 -1.34 -6.96
CA ALA A 75 -13.77 -2.80 -6.92
C ALA A 75 -13.95 -3.35 -5.49
N GLY A 76 -13.33 -2.74 -4.50
CA GLY A 76 -13.49 -3.11 -3.09
C GLY A 76 -14.93 -3.00 -2.60
N TYR A 77 -15.65 -1.94 -2.98
CA TYR A 77 -17.07 -1.76 -2.67
C TYR A 77 -17.93 -2.91 -3.23
N LEU A 78 -17.68 -3.33 -4.47
CA LEU A 78 -18.37 -4.47 -5.09
C LEU A 78 -18.06 -5.79 -4.38
N LEU A 79 -16.79 -6.00 -4.04
CA LEU A 79 -16.32 -7.20 -3.34
C LEU A 79 -16.88 -7.30 -1.91
N GLY A 80 -17.21 -6.19 -1.27
CA GLY A 80 -17.88 -6.16 0.03
C GLY A 80 -19.23 -6.89 0.06
N ARG A 81 -19.87 -7.13 -1.10
CA ARG A 81 -21.09 -7.96 -1.16
C ARG A 81 -20.77 -9.45 -1.11
N VAL A 82 -19.65 -9.87 -1.66
CA VAL A 82 -19.21 -11.28 -1.68
C VAL A 82 -18.89 -11.77 -0.27
N THR A 83 -18.49 -10.86 0.63
CA THR A 83 -18.23 -11.22 2.03
C THR A 83 -19.49 -11.69 2.76
N GLN A 84 -20.68 -11.33 2.28
CA GLN A 84 -21.98 -11.73 2.82
C GLN A 84 -22.48 -13.08 2.27
N CYS A 85 -21.83 -13.63 1.24
CA CYS A 85 -22.19 -14.95 0.71
C CYS A 85 -21.81 -16.07 1.68
N GLU A 86 -22.39 -17.25 1.46
CA GLU A 86 -22.03 -18.45 2.21
C GLU A 86 -20.52 -18.73 2.15
N PRO A 87 -19.90 -19.23 3.24
CA PRO A 87 -18.44 -19.42 3.32
C PRO A 87 -17.86 -20.22 2.14
N LYS A 88 -18.56 -21.27 1.68
CA LYS A 88 -18.10 -22.08 0.53
C LYS A 88 -18.01 -21.26 -0.76
N VAL A 89 -19.06 -20.48 -1.06
CA VAL A 89 -19.14 -19.63 -2.26
C VAL A 89 -18.10 -18.51 -2.18
N ARG A 90 -18.04 -17.82 -1.04
CA ARG A 90 -17.10 -16.75 -0.76
C ARG A 90 -15.65 -17.18 -0.92
N ARG A 91 -15.26 -18.32 -0.32
CA ARG A 91 -13.89 -18.86 -0.43
C ARG A 91 -13.54 -19.23 -1.85
N LYS A 92 -14.44 -19.93 -2.56
CA LYS A 92 -14.21 -20.30 -3.96
C LYS A 92 -13.98 -19.04 -4.80
N PHE A 93 -14.82 -18.03 -4.64
CA PHE A 93 -14.69 -16.77 -5.36
C PHE A 93 -13.34 -16.09 -5.10
N PHE A 94 -12.97 -15.86 -3.83
CA PHE A 94 -11.72 -15.15 -3.50
C PHE A 94 -10.47 -15.91 -3.95
N PHE A 95 -10.48 -17.24 -3.84
CA PHE A 95 -9.38 -18.06 -4.38
C PHE A 95 -9.29 -17.96 -5.89
N THR A 96 -10.41 -18.16 -6.60
CA THR A 96 -10.42 -18.16 -8.07
C THR A 96 -10.01 -16.80 -8.62
N ILE A 97 -10.61 -15.71 -8.15
CA ILE A 97 -10.27 -14.36 -8.61
C ILE A 97 -8.85 -13.99 -8.20
N GLY A 98 -8.43 -14.28 -6.97
CA GLY A 98 -7.07 -14.03 -6.52
C GLY A 98 -6.03 -14.74 -7.39
N PHE A 99 -6.25 -16.03 -7.66
CA PHE A 99 -5.37 -16.84 -8.49
C PHE A 99 -5.33 -16.35 -9.95
N LEU A 100 -6.49 -16.01 -10.53
CA LEU A 100 -6.56 -15.46 -11.88
C LEU A 100 -5.83 -14.11 -12.00
N LEU A 101 -5.96 -13.23 -11.00
CA LEU A 101 -5.24 -11.96 -10.96
C LEU A 101 -3.72 -12.16 -10.85
N LEU A 102 -3.26 -13.13 -10.07
CA LEU A 102 -1.83 -13.46 -9.97
C LEU A 102 -1.29 -14.00 -11.30
N ILE A 103 -2.00 -14.93 -11.94
CA ILE A 103 -1.63 -15.44 -13.26
C ILE A 103 -1.60 -14.30 -14.28
N ALA A 104 -2.63 -13.46 -14.31
CA ALA A 104 -2.68 -12.31 -15.19
C ALA A 104 -1.51 -11.35 -14.93
N GLY A 105 -1.17 -11.09 -13.67
CA GLY A 105 -0.02 -10.27 -13.28
C GLY A 105 1.31 -10.85 -13.79
N VAL A 106 1.52 -12.17 -13.65
CA VAL A 106 2.70 -12.85 -14.18
C VAL A 106 2.75 -12.76 -15.70
N ILE A 107 1.64 -13.01 -16.40
CA ILE A 107 1.57 -12.96 -17.87
C ILE A 107 1.87 -11.55 -18.38
N VAL A 108 1.18 -10.53 -17.85
CA VAL A 108 1.38 -9.13 -18.24
C VAL A 108 2.82 -8.70 -17.96
N ARG A 109 3.37 -9.06 -16.79
CA ARG A 109 4.77 -8.74 -16.45
C ARG A 109 5.75 -9.48 -17.36
N ALA A 110 5.51 -10.73 -17.71
CA ALA A 110 6.38 -11.51 -18.59
C ALA A 110 6.39 -10.97 -20.03
N ILE A 111 5.25 -10.52 -20.55
CA ILE A 111 5.15 -9.87 -21.87
C ILE A 111 5.97 -8.57 -21.89
N ASN A 112 6.03 -7.84 -20.76
CA ASN A 112 6.92 -6.69 -20.56
C ASN A 112 6.68 -5.49 -21.51
N ILE A 113 5.49 -5.39 -22.12
CA ILE A 113 5.10 -4.32 -23.05
C ILE A 113 4.13 -3.32 -22.38
N TYR A 114 3.24 -3.80 -21.51
CA TYR A 114 2.17 -3.02 -20.91
C TYR A 114 2.04 -3.30 -19.41
N GLY A 115 1.47 -2.35 -18.68
CA GLY A 115 1.08 -2.51 -17.28
C GLY A 115 2.15 -2.20 -16.25
N ASP A 116 3.36 -1.82 -16.68
CA ASP A 116 4.37 -1.18 -15.84
C ASP A 116 5.21 -0.20 -16.68
N PRO A 117 5.42 1.05 -16.23
CA PRO A 117 6.22 2.04 -16.96
C PRO A 117 7.73 1.71 -16.97
N HIS A 118 8.17 0.78 -16.10
CA HIS A 118 9.54 0.33 -16.02
C HIS A 118 9.63 -1.17 -16.38
N PRO A 119 9.93 -1.48 -17.65
CA PRO A 119 10.14 -2.84 -18.09
C PRO A 119 11.26 -3.53 -17.28
N TRP A 120 11.06 -4.79 -16.92
CA TRP A 120 12.15 -5.57 -16.33
C TRP A 120 13.19 -5.89 -17.40
N SER A 121 14.42 -6.18 -16.97
CA SER A 121 15.53 -6.47 -17.88
C SER A 121 16.46 -7.53 -17.29
N PHE A 122 17.22 -8.20 -18.15
CA PHE A 122 18.28 -9.10 -17.71
C PHE A 122 19.34 -8.32 -16.93
N GLN A 123 19.66 -8.83 -15.75
CA GLN A 123 20.66 -8.26 -14.86
C GLN A 123 21.92 -9.13 -14.82
N LYS A 124 22.92 -8.67 -14.07
CA LYS A 124 24.22 -9.33 -13.91
C LYS A 124 24.18 -10.81 -13.49
N ASN A 125 23.12 -11.28 -12.83
CA ASN A 125 22.95 -12.69 -12.49
C ASN A 125 21.44 -13.04 -12.40
N PRO A 126 21.09 -14.35 -12.38
CA PRO A 126 19.69 -14.79 -12.36
C PRO A 126 18.87 -14.22 -11.19
N MET A 127 19.49 -14.08 -10.01
CA MET A 127 18.82 -13.52 -8.84
C MET A 127 18.45 -12.04 -9.05
N PHE A 128 19.37 -11.22 -9.57
CA PHE A 128 19.05 -9.83 -9.88
C PHE A 128 18.04 -9.72 -11.02
N THR A 129 18.05 -10.62 -12.00
CA THR A 129 17.02 -10.67 -13.05
C THR A 129 15.66 -10.98 -12.45
N PHE A 130 15.57 -11.94 -11.53
CA PHE A 130 14.35 -12.23 -10.79
C PHE A 130 13.88 -11.03 -9.94
N LEU A 131 14.80 -10.34 -9.27
CA LEU A 131 14.46 -9.10 -8.54
C LEU A 131 14.00 -7.99 -9.49
N SER A 132 14.57 -7.88 -10.69
CA SER A 132 14.09 -6.95 -11.72
C SER A 132 12.66 -7.29 -12.16
N PHE A 133 12.35 -8.58 -12.32
CA PHE A 133 10.99 -9.03 -12.61
C PHE A 133 10.00 -8.63 -11.50
N LEU A 134 10.39 -8.80 -10.23
CA LEU A 134 9.57 -8.41 -9.07
C LEU A 134 9.53 -6.90 -8.80
N ASN A 135 10.44 -6.12 -9.37
CA ASN A 135 10.52 -4.68 -9.16
C ASN A 135 9.45 -3.94 -9.98
N VAL A 136 8.25 -3.85 -9.42
CA VAL A 136 7.07 -3.22 -10.03
C VAL A 136 6.84 -1.81 -9.48
N THR A 137 6.32 -0.92 -10.32
CA THR A 137 6.17 0.51 -10.02
C THR A 137 5.02 0.75 -9.03
N LYS A 138 5.37 1.29 -7.86
CA LYS A 138 4.42 1.56 -6.77
C LYS A 138 3.65 2.89 -6.95
N TYR A 139 4.30 3.91 -7.48
CA TYR A 139 3.75 5.27 -7.58
C TYR A 139 4.07 5.92 -8.94
N PRO A 140 3.05 6.25 -9.77
CA PRO A 140 1.67 5.77 -9.66
C PRO A 140 1.61 4.23 -9.62
N PRO A 141 0.56 3.63 -9.02
CA PRO A 141 0.46 2.17 -8.98
C PRO A 141 0.30 1.61 -10.39
N SER A 142 1.24 0.75 -10.79
CA SER A 142 1.17 0.07 -12.09
C SER A 142 0.09 -1.01 -12.10
N LEU A 143 -0.47 -1.33 -13.26
CA LEU A 143 -1.42 -2.45 -13.40
C LEU A 143 -0.82 -3.75 -12.86
N VAL A 144 0.46 -4.03 -13.13
CA VAL A 144 1.11 -5.24 -12.61
C VAL A 144 1.14 -5.23 -11.08
N LEU A 145 1.47 -4.08 -10.45
CA LEU A 145 1.39 -3.93 -8.99
C LEU A 145 -0.05 -4.22 -8.51
N LEU A 146 -1.06 -3.65 -9.17
CA LEU A 146 -2.46 -3.87 -8.80
C LEU A 146 -2.86 -5.34 -8.92
N LEU A 147 -2.52 -6.02 -10.01
CA LEU A 147 -2.82 -7.43 -10.23
C LEU A 147 -2.19 -8.31 -9.14
N PHE A 148 -0.91 -8.09 -8.83
CA PHE A 148 -0.23 -8.85 -7.78
C PHE A 148 -0.81 -8.57 -6.40
N PHE A 149 -0.94 -7.31 -6.00
CA PHE A 149 -1.37 -7.00 -4.63
C PHE A 149 -2.86 -7.24 -4.39
N LEU A 150 -3.73 -7.01 -5.38
CA LEU A 150 -5.13 -7.43 -5.30
C LEU A 150 -5.23 -8.96 -5.30
N GLY A 151 -4.48 -9.65 -6.16
CA GLY A 151 -4.40 -11.11 -6.20
C GLY A 151 -4.00 -11.71 -4.84
N ILE A 152 -2.87 -11.25 -4.28
CA ILE A 152 -2.38 -11.64 -2.94
C ILE A 152 -3.45 -11.35 -1.89
N SER A 153 -4.06 -10.17 -1.92
CA SER A 153 -5.09 -9.77 -0.95
C SER A 153 -6.31 -10.69 -1.01
N MET A 154 -6.81 -11.06 -2.19
CA MET A 154 -7.91 -12.03 -2.33
C MET A 154 -7.52 -13.43 -1.83
N ILE A 155 -6.29 -13.88 -2.11
CA ILE A 155 -5.77 -15.14 -1.56
C ILE A 155 -5.66 -15.09 -0.04
N LEU A 156 -5.20 -13.97 0.54
CA LEU A 156 -5.14 -13.79 1.99
C LEU A 156 -6.53 -13.78 2.61
N ILE A 157 -7.53 -13.15 1.97
CA ILE A 157 -8.92 -13.21 2.43
C ILE A 157 -9.41 -14.66 2.42
N TRP A 158 -9.18 -15.41 1.33
CA TRP A 158 -9.50 -16.84 1.28
C TRP A 158 -8.80 -17.66 2.36
N LEU A 159 -7.54 -17.35 2.65
CA LEU A 159 -6.72 -18.02 3.64
C LEU A 159 -7.26 -17.77 5.05
N PHE A 160 -7.54 -16.50 5.39
CA PHE A 160 -8.03 -16.08 6.71
C PHE A 160 -9.52 -16.31 6.94
N ASP A 161 -10.30 -16.58 5.90
CA ASP A 161 -11.70 -16.99 6.05
C ASP A 161 -11.86 -18.39 6.66
N ARG A 162 -10.77 -19.16 6.79
CA ARG A 162 -10.73 -20.51 7.39
C ARG A 162 -10.62 -20.43 8.93
N PRO A 163 -11.04 -21.49 9.65
CA PRO A 163 -10.74 -21.57 11.07
C PRO A 163 -9.22 -21.71 11.26
N TRP A 164 -8.64 -20.79 12.01
CA TRP A 164 -7.25 -20.83 12.47
C TRP A 164 -7.23 -21.01 13.98
N GLY A 165 -6.14 -21.61 14.50
CA GLY A 165 -5.92 -21.69 15.94
C GLY A 165 -5.50 -20.35 16.56
N ASP A 166 -5.35 -20.33 17.87
CA ASP A 166 -5.06 -19.10 18.64
C ASP A 166 -3.75 -18.40 18.29
N TRP A 167 -2.84 -19.08 17.59
CA TRP A 167 -1.57 -18.48 17.16
C TRP A 167 -1.74 -17.33 16.16
N ILE A 168 -2.90 -17.21 15.49
CA ILE A 168 -3.20 -16.07 14.61
C ILE A 168 -3.70 -14.83 15.37
N ASN A 169 -3.98 -14.95 16.67
CA ASN A 169 -4.52 -13.85 17.47
C ASN A 169 -3.69 -12.55 17.39
N PRO A 170 -2.34 -12.58 17.34
CA PRO A 170 -1.56 -11.36 17.12
C PRO A 170 -1.90 -10.65 15.81
N VAL A 171 -2.01 -11.39 14.71
CA VAL A 171 -2.38 -10.83 13.40
C VAL A 171 -3.79 -10.24 13.45
N LYS A 172 -4.73 -10.95 14.08
CA LYS A 172 -6.11 -10.46 14.28
C LYS A 172 -6.14 -9.15 15.08
N ILE A 173 -5.43 -9.08 16.20
CA ILE A 173 -5.39 -7.91 17.07
C ILE A 173 -4.84 -6.69 16.33
N PHE A 174 -3.74 -6.84 15.60
CA PHE A 174 -3.23 -5.72 14.79
C PHE A 174 -4.22 -5.31 13.69
N GLY A 175 -4.93 -6.27 13.09
CA GLY A 175 -5.96 -6.01 12.08
C GLY A 175 -7.26 -5.37 12.59
N GLU A 176 -7.58 -5.48 13.88
CA GLU A 176 -8.75 -4.83 14.50
C GLU A 176 -8.53 -3.32 14.76
N VAL A 177 -7.26 -2.93 14.97
CA VAL A 177 -6.85 -1.55 15.28
C VAL A 177 -5.67 -1.08 14.42
N PRO A 178 -5.75 -1.20 13.08
CA PRO A 178 -4.61 -0.99 12.19
C PRO A 178 -4.17 0.48 12.15
N PHE A 179 -5.11 1.42 12.28
CA PHE A 179 -4.78 2.85 12.30
C PHE A 179 -4.11 3.25 13.62
N PHE A 180 -4.61 2.76 14.76
CA PHE A 180 -3.92 2.92 16.04
C PHE A 180 -2.50 2.35 16.04
N PHE A 181 -2.30 1.12 15.52
CA PHE A 181 -0.97 0.57 15.31
C PHE A 181 -0.12 1.48 14.42
N TYR A 182 -0.70 1.96 13.31
CA TYR A 182 -0.02 2.87 12.38
C TYR A 182 0.48 4.15 13.08
N LEU A 183 -0.34 4.75 13.94
CA LEU A 183 0.04 5.96 14.67
C LEU A 183 1.13 5.72 15.72
N LEU A 184 1.14 4.55 16.38
CA LEU A 184 2.10 4.27 17.45
C LEU A 184 3.44 3.73 16.94
N HIS A 185 3.45 2.92 15.88
CA HIS A 185 4.70 2.31 15.42
C HIS A 185 5.68 3.35 14.86
N LEU A 186 5.20 4.42 14.20
CA LEU A 186 6.05 5.48 13.67
C LEU A 186 6.90 6.17 14.75
N PRO A 187 6.32 6.77 15.81
CA PRO A 187 7.12 7.37 16.87
C PRO A 187 7.92 6.32 17.64
N LEU A 188 7.39 5.11 17.85
CA LEU A 188 8.14 4.04 18.54
C LEU A 188 9.44 3.70 17.81
N TYR A 189 9.38 3.42 16.51
CA TYR A 189 10.57 3.09 15.73
C TYR A 189 11.49 4.30 15.56
N HIS A 190 10.94 5.51 15.46
CA HIS A 190 11.74 6.72 15.37
C HIS A 190 12.54 6.98 16.66
N ILE A 191 11.87 6.93 17.82
CA ILE A 191 12.50 7.06 19.14
C ILE A 191 13.50 5.92 19.36
N GLY A 192 13.13 4.69 19.03
CA GLY A 192 14.04 3.54 19.11
C GLY A 192 15.31 3.72 18.27
N GLY A 193 15.18 4.27 17.06
CA GLY A 193 16.31 4.63 16.21
C GLY A 193 17.20 5.72 16.83
N ILE A 194 16.61 6.75 17.41
CA ILE A 194 17.34 7.83 18.12
C ILE A 194 18.11 7.25 19.31
N LEU A 195 17.47 6.41 20.13
CA LEU A 195 18.11 5.78 21.28
C LEU A 195 19.28 4.89 20.84
N LEU A 196 19.09 4.08 19.81
CA LEU A 196 20.16 3.26 19.24
C LEU A 196 21.31 4.13 18.73
N ALA A 197 21.01 5.23 18.04
CA ALA A 197 22.01 6.18 17.56
C ALA A 197 22.80 6.83 18.71
N LEU A 198 22.14 7.21 19.80
CA LEU A 198 22.81 7.73 21.00
C LEU A 198 23.71 6.68 21.65
N LEU A 199 23.27 5.42 21.72
CA LEU A 199 24.05 4.33 22.30
C LEU A 199 25.27 3.95 21.44
N CYS A 200 25.12 3.91 20.12
CA CYS A 200 26.18 3.51 19.21
C CYS A 200 27.15 4.66 18.87
N PHE A 201 26.66 5.90 18.80
CA PHE A 201 27.44 7.03 18.26
C PHE A 201 27.53 8.23 19.20
N GLY A 202 26.87 8.23 20.36
CA GLY A 202 26.88 9.34 21.32
C GLY A 202 26.14 10.61 20.88
N ARG A 203 25.53 10.61 19.69
CA ARG A 203 24.76 11.72 19.12
C ARG A 203 23.66 11.19 18.20
N ALA A 204 22.61 11.96 17.95
CA ALA A 204 21.51 11.59 17.06
C ALA A 204 20.94 12.75 16.23
N ASN A 205 21.70 13.85 16.11
CA ASN A 205 21.19 15.12 15.56
C ASN A 205 20.70 15.01 14.10
N TRP A 206 21.24 14.08 13.30
CA TRP A 206 20.84 13.85 11.90
C TRP A 206 19.48 13.16 11.75
N MET A 207 18.95 12.61 12.85
CA MET A 207 17.63 11.98 12.87
C MET A 207 16.52 12.96 13.26
N ILE A 208 16.87 14.16 13.72
CA ILE A 208 15.94 15.14 14.27
C ILE A 208 15.72 16.26 13.24
N GLY A 209 14.46 16.48 12.86
CA GLY A 209 14.05 17.55 11.95
C GLY A 209 13.93 17.13 10.48
N TYR A 210 13.04 17.81 9.74
CA TYR A 210 12.70 17.47 8.35
C TYR A 210 13.79 17.85 7.35
N TYR A 211 14.57 18.90 7.66
CA TYR A 211 15.59 19.50 6.78
C TYR A 211 17.04 19.23 7.23
N ALA A 212 17.24 18.42 8.26
CA ALA A 212 18.60 18.04 8.67
C ALA A 212 19.25 17.18 7.56
N PRO A 213 20.55 17.36 7.28
CA PRO A 213 21.28 16.43 6.43
C PRO A 213 21.13 15.03 7.02
N LYS A 214 20.43 14.14 6.31
CA LYS A 214 20.19 12.74 6.72
C LYS A 214 21.45 11.90 6.50
N VAL A 215 22.58 12.40 6.96
CA VAL A 215 23.89 11.77 6.85
C VAL A 215 24.20 11.21 8.23
N SER A 216 24.27 9.88 8.33
CA SER A 216 24.68 9.21 9.57
C SER A 216 26.12 9.60 9.94
N PRO A 217 26.57 9.36 11.19
CA PRO A 217 27.96 9.61 11.60
C PRO A 217 28.99 8.87 10.76
N GLU A 218 28.61 7.71 10.23
CA GLU A 218 29.41 6.91 9.31
C GLU A 218 29.36 7.46 7.87
N GLY A 219 28.44 8.38 7.56
CA GLY A 219 28.30 8.95 6.23
C GLY A 219 28.15 7.87 5.17
N LEU A 220 29.04 7.88 4.17
CA LEU A 220 29.05 6.92 3.07
C LEU A 220 29.68 5.57 3.45
N SER A 221 30.30 5.42 4.64
CA SER A 221 30.83 4.14 5.10
C SER A 221 29.80 3.27 5.82
N TYR A 222 28.57 3.74 5.99
CA TYR A 222 27.47 2.95 6.55
C TYR A 222 27.16 1.75 5.65
N ILE A 223 27.29 0.55 6.20
CA ILE A 223 26.91 -0.70 5.54
C ILE A 223 25.54 -1.10 6.06
N PRO A 224 24.45 -0.93 5.29
CA PRO A 224 23.12 -1.32 5.73
C PRO A 224 23.06 -2.82 5.98
N SER A 225 22.65 -3.21 7.18
CA SER A 225 22.38 -4.60 7.54
C SER A 225 20.89 -4.77 7.82
N LEU A 226 20.29 -5.78 7.18
CA LEU A 226 18.87 -6.09 7.36
C LEU A 226 18.58 -6.71 8.72
N LEU A 227 19.56 -7.38 9.34
CA LEU A 227 19.34 -8.13 10.58
C LEU A 227 18.98 -7.21 11.75
N PRO A 228 19.72 -6.13 12.06
CA PRO A 228 19.32 -5.17 13.10
C PRO A 228 17.95 -4.54 12.82
N THR A 229 17.63 -4.27 11.56
CA THR A 229 16.31 -3.74 11.16
C THR A 229 15.20 -4.73 11.48
N TYR A 230 15.37 -6.02 11.17
CA TYR A 230 14.38 -7.04 11.50
C TYR A 230 14.24 -7.28 13.00
N ILE A 231 15.35 -7.26 13.75
CA ILE A 231 15.32 -7.36 15.22
C ILE A 231 14.52 -6.19 15.80
N GLY A 232 14.85 -4.96 15.39
CA GLY A 232 14.13 -3.77 15.83
C GLY A 232 12.64 -3.84 15.50
N TRP A 233 12.32 -4.27 14.28
CA TRP A 233 10.94 -4.48 13.83
C TRP A 233 10.19 -5.48 14.74
N ILE A 234 10.76 -6.66 14.99
CA ILE A 234 10.18 -7.70 15.86
C ILE A 234 9.99 -7.17 17.29
N CYS A 235 10.99 -6.48 17.86
CA CYS A 235 10.86 -5.86 19.17
C CYS A 235 9.69 -4.87 19.22
N GLY A 236 9.53 -4.04 18.19
CA GLY A 236 8.41 -3.11 18.08
C GLY A 236 7.05 -3.83 18.06
N LEU A 237 6.94 -4.97 17.36
CA LEU A 237 5.73 -5.78 17.37
C LEU A 237 5.41 -6.32 18.77
N PHE A 238 6.40 -6.83 19.50
CA PHE A 238 6.20 -7.31 20.88
C PHE A 238 5.77 -6.20 21.84
N ILE A 239 6.33 -5.00 21.71
CA ILE A 239 5.95 -3.83 22.52
C ILE A 239 4.52 -3.38 22.20
N LEU A 240 4.17 -3.31 20.91
CA LEU A 240 2.87 -2.79 20.48
C LEU A 240 1.73 -3.79 20.69
N TYR A 241 2.01 -5.09 20.69
CA TYR A 241 0.99 -6.13 20.84
C TYR A 241 0.09 -5.95 22.09
N PRO A 242 0.61 -5.85 23.33
CA PRO A 242 -0.25 -5.67 24.51
C PRO A 242 -1.02 -4.34 24.49
N ILE A 243 -0.42 -3.29 23.91
CA ILE A 243 -1.04 -1.96 23.79
C ILE A 243 -2.23 -2.02 22.82
N CYS A 244 -2.03 -2.62 21.65
CA CYS A 244 -3.08 -2.84 20.65
C CYS A 244 -4.18 -3.76 21.19
N LYS A 245 -3.82 -4.83 21.91
CA LYS A 245 -4.77 -5.73 22.54
C LYS A 245 -5.66 -5.02 23.57
N LYS A 246 -5.10 -4.12 24.38
CA LYS A 246 -5.88 -3.32 25.34
C LYS A 246 -6.81 -2.35 24.61
N PHE A 247 -6.32 -1.69 23.56
CA PHE A 247 -7.12 -0.76 22.77
C PHE A 247 -8.26 -1.45 22.01
N ALA A 248 -8.02 -2.62 21.42
CA ALA A 248 -9.04 -3.43 20.76
C ALA A 248 -10.23 -3.75 21.69
N LYS A 249 -9.95 -4.08 22.97
CA LYS A 249 -11.01 -4.27 23.98
C LYS A 249 -11.80 -2.99 24.26
N ILE A 250 -11.11 -1.85 24.37
CA ILE A 250 -11.75 -0.54 24.61
C ILE A 250 -12.64 -0.13 23.44
N LYS A 251 -12.19 -0.39 22.20
CA LYS A 251 -12.94 -0.08 20.98
C LYS A 251 -14.27 -0.81 20.90
N VAL A 252 -14.35 -2.04 21.43
CA VAL A 252 -15.59 -2.81 21.49
C VAL A 252 -16.56 -2.26 22.54
N THR A 253 -16.05 -1.73 23.67
CA THR A 253 -16.89 -1.27 24.78
C THR A 253 -17.27 0.20 24.71
N ASN A 254 -16.61 1.01 23.87
CA ASN A 254 -16.81 2.45 23.80
C ASN A 254 -17.33 2.90 22.42
N GLN A 255 -18.47 3.59 22.39
CA GLN A 255 -19.12 4.09 21.16
C GLN A 255 -18.77 5.54 20.82
N SER A 256 -17.74 6.12 21.44
CA SER A 256 -17.31 7.48 21.10
C SER A 256 -16.84 7.55 19.64
N TRP A 257 -17.30 8.57 18.90
CA TRP A 257 -17.08 8.72 17.46
C TRP A 257 -15.61 8.64 17.02
N TRP A 258 -14.68 9.14 17.83
CA TRP A 258 -13.25 9.14 17.53
C TRP A 258 -12.59 7.78 17.79
N ILE A 259 -13.09 6.99 18.75
CA ILE A 259 -12.60 5.64 19.03
C ILE A 259 -13.05 4.66 17.94
N SER A 260 -14.25 4.85 17.38
CA SER A 260 -14.72 4.04 16.25
C SER A 260 -13.85 4.22 15.00
N TYR A 261 -13.21 5.38 14.85
CA TYR A 261 -12.33 5.69 13.73
C TYR A 261 -10.88 5.18 13.91
N LEU A 262 -10.40 5.07 15.16
CA LEU A 262 -9.05 4.62 15.53
C LEU A 262 -8.90 3.09 15.58
#